data_AF-A0A932ZQN5-F1
#
_entry.id   AF-A0A932ZQN5-F1
#
_cell.length_a   1.000
_cell.length_b   1.000
_cell.length_c   1.000
_cell.angle_alpha   90.00
_cell.angle_beta   90.00
_cell.angle_gamma   90.00
#
_symmetry.space_group_name_H-M   'P 1'
#
loop_
_entity.id
_entity.type
_entity.pdbx_description
1 polymer ?
#
loop_
_entity_poly.entity_id
_entity_poly.type
_entity_poly.pdbx_seq_one_letter_code
_entity_poly.pdbx_strand_id
1 'polypeptide(L)'
;MGGWAAVWGGACRLLALGLAAAAVAAGDRPAQAADREADEVEGDEAFLRPDIDPVLRTKIDAAIVRGVEHLRGKLQAKLEEVKDWHPSPAVRGARANLEQHPVGHVALYALTLIKCGDGPGNELVDRAMAWLRERHPRQELFMGTYDVSVTLMALQAYLHHPASLRRTEEERRADLEWARKMAFWLMSGSNDGGWAYVCPGYIESGGEYPMPGPRQPRSAEEGREARARERRARRERDRGGSGEAEVPDPAEVVRFRTPPDLPGFHAPPRGFGDRSNTQYAVLGLQAASRLGIAFPDRFWDRIALRCLDSQMGDGEEVDLLFTREWRYELSGEERSARHANGWGYGNFGPPVRSSGVSASMTVAGLAILRVAQDHVTQAPVRKRIPVALEDGWAWLQRHFTVTANPCYNQAEAPAVPVLDPSPANRPLTLYYLYGLERAGVFCQVRHVGGHDWYVEGAEHLCVSQLADGSWMARAEYHCMGLLFLKRASHGVVQEYEIGEMR
;
A
#
# COMPACT_ATOMS: atom_id res chain seq x y z
N MET A 1 -39.79 -6.14 -7.92
CA MET A 1 -40.48 -7.36 -8.38
C MET A 1 -40.07 -7.58 -9.82
N GLY A 2 -39.47 -8.66 -10.27
CA GLY A 2 -39.02 -9.93 -9.70
C GLY A 2 -38.29 -10.64 -10.86
N GLY A 3 -37.43 -11.62 -10.55
CA GLY A 3 -36.90 -12.52 -11.58
C GLY A 3 -35.39 -12.70 -11.56
N TRP A 4 -34.87 -13.34 -10.51
CA TRP A 4 -33.54 -14.00 -10.54
C TRP A 4 -33.55 -15.34 -9.76
N ALA A 5 -34.75 -15.90 -9.50
CA ALA A 5 -34.93 -17.17 -8.81
C ALA A 5 -35.33 -18.26 -9.80
N ALA A 6 -34.34 -18.89 -10.41
CA ALA A 6 -34.38 -20.27 -10.91
C ALA A 6 -33.16 -20.44 -11.81
N VAL A 7 -32.10 -21.07 -11.29
CA VAL A 7 -31.22 -21.94 -12.08
C VAL A 7 -30.23 -22.66 -11.14
N TRP A 8 -30.66 -23.86 -10.75
CA TRP A 8 -29.88 -25.10 -10.58
C TRP A 8 -29.03 -25.34 -9.32
N GLY A 9 -29.42 -26.41 -8.61
CA GLY A 9 -28.64 -27.14 -7.61
C GLY A 9 -28.42 -28.61 -8.02
N GLY A 10 -27.53 -29.29 -7.27
CA GLY A 10 -27.21 -30.74 -7.35
C GLY A 10 -25.71 -31.00 -7.57
N ALA A 11 -24.85 -31.18 -6.56
CA ALA A 11 -24.66 -32.30 -5.61
C ALA A 11 -23.63 -33.39 -6.06
N CYS A 12 -22.56 -33.55 -5.23
CA CYS A 12 -21.80 -34.77 -4.86
C CYS A 12 -20.97 -35.54 -5.94
N ARG A 13 -19.85 -36.26 -5.68
CA ARG A 13 -18.98 -36.58 -4.52
C ARG A 13 -17.74 -37.40 -5.02
N LEU A 14 -16.64 -37.31 -4.26
CA LEU A 14 -15.58 -38.33 -3.96
C LEU A 14 -14.65 -38.91 -5.06
N LEU A 15 -13.32 -38.77 -4.86
CA LEU A 15 -12.43 -39.85 -4.39
C LEU A 15 -11.00 -39.34 -4.09
N ALA A 16 -10.36 -39.94 -3.08
CA ALA A 16 -9.05 -39.64 -2.51
C ALA A 16 -8.00 -40.72 -2.88
N LEU A 17 -6.75 -40.49 -2.45
CA LEU A 17 -5.52 -41.32 -2.38
C LEU A 17 -4.38 -40.66 -3.19
N GLY A 18 -3.15 -40.44 -2.73
CA GLY A 18 -2.39 -40.82 -1.53
C GLY A 18 -0.89 -40.83 -1.90
N LEU A 19 -0.01 -40.75 -0.88
CA LEU A 19 1.46 -40.91 -0.88
C LEU A 19 2.30 -39.65 -1.14
N ALA A 20 3.49 -39.44 -0.58
CA ALA A 20 4.19 -39.84 0.65
C ALA A 20 5.54 -39.09 0.58
N ALA A 21 5.99 -38.52 1.70
CA ALA A 21 7.20 -37.72 1.78
C ALA A 21 8.48 -38.55 1.80
N ALA A 22 9.60 -37.98 1.33
CA ALA A 22 10.95 -38.43 1.66
C ALA A 22 11.84 -37.22 1.93
N ALA A 23 12.32 -37.13 3.17
CA ALA A 23 13.28 -36.14 3.64
C ALA A 23 14.71 -36.62 3.40
N VAL A 24 15.64 -35.69 3.14
CA VAL A 24 17.09 -35.96 3.15
C VAL A 24 17.78 -34.88 3.99
N ALA A 25 18.67 -35.37 4.86
CA ALA A 25 19.30 -34.68 5.98
C ALA A 25 20.37 -33.66 5.58
N ALA A 26 20.48 -32.60 6.39
CA ALA A 26 21.57 -31.62 6.40
C ALA A 26 22.71 -32.08 7.31
N GLY A 27 23.94 -31.72 6.97
CA GLY A 27 25.15 -31.98 7.75
C GLY A 27 25.75 -30.67 8.31
N ASP A 28 26.19 -30.75 9.57
CA ASP A 28 26.59 -29.66 10.47
C ASP A 28 27.86 -28.89 10.08
N ARG A 29 27.86 -27.58 10.41
CA ARG A 29 29.05 -26.77 10.73
C ARG A 29 28.68 -25.65 11.75
N PRO A 30 29.65 -25.12 12.52
CA PRO A 30 29.46 -24.78 13.94
C PRO A 30 28.78 -23.43 14.21
N ALA A 31 28.09 -23.40 15.36
CA ALA A 31 26.70 -22.99 15.49
C ALA A 31 26.46 -22.04 16.70
N GLN A 32 27.35 -21.06 16.96
CA GLN A 32 27.27 -20.33 18.24
C GLN A 32 27.44 -18.81 18.20
N ALA A 33 27.94 -18.24 17.11
CA ALA A 33 28.02 -16.77 16.96
C ALA A 33 27.13 -16.28 15.80
N ALA A 34 27.15 -17.00 14.67
CA ALA A 34 26.19 -16.79 13.59
C ALA A 34 24.76 -17.17 14.02
N ASP A 35 24.60 -18.16 14.89
CA ASP A 35 23.27 -18.67 15.29
C ASP A 35 22.50 -17.67 16.14
N ARG A 36 23.14 -16.84 16.96
CA ARG A 36 22.43 -15.79 17.71
C ARG A 36 21.96 -14.63 16.83
N GLU A 37 22.77 -14.25 15.84
CA GLU A 37 22.42 -13.21 14.85
C GLU A 37 21.44 -13.74 13.78
N ALA A 38 21.52 -15.03 13.44
CA ALA A 38 20.58 -15.72 12.57
C ALA A 38 19.26 -15.99 13.28
N ASP A 39 19.26 -16.36 14.57
CA ASP A 39 18.04 -16.55 15.38
C ASP A 39 17.24 -15.25 15.55
N GLU A 40 17.90 -14.08 15.66
CA GLU A 40 17.22 -12.78 15.73
C GLU A 40 16.59 -12.36 14.38
N VAL A 41 17.27 -12.62 13.26
CA VAL A 41 16.80 -12.29 11.89
C VAL A 41 15.78 -13.29 11.37
N GLU A 42 15.97 -14.58 11.67
CA GLU A 42 15.00 -15.65 11.39
C GLU A 42 13.77 -15.51 12.30
N GLY A 43 13.94 -14.93 13.50
CA GLY A 43 12.89 -14.43 14.36
C GLY A 43 11.98 -13.45 13.64
N ASP A 44 12.46 -12.25 13.28
CA ASP A 44 11.63 -11.19 12.66
C ASP A 44 10.97 -11.63 11.33
N GLU A 45 11.62 -12.47 10.52
CA GLU A 45 11.00 -13.07 9.33
C GLU A 45 9.95 -14.14 9.63
N ALA A 46 10.11 -14.91 10.71
CA ALA A 46 9.12 -15.88 11.17
C ALA A 46 7.90 -15.18 11.79
N PHE A 47 8.04 -13.95 12.29
CA PHE A 47 6.97 -13.19 12.95
C PHE A 47 5.72 -13.06 12.10
N LEU A 48 5.97 -12.59 10.88
CA LEU A 48 4.92 -12.30 9.94
C LEU A 48 4.50 -13.57 9.21
N ARG A 49 5.19 -14.72 9.36
CA ARG A 49 4.75 -16.03 8.85
C ARG A 49 3.78 -16.64 9.87
N PRO A 50 2.45 -16.56 9.67
CA PRO A 50 1.54 -17.20 10.58
C PRO A 50 1.80 -18.70 10.55
N ASP A 51 1.55 -19.35 11.68
CA ASP A 51 1.42 -20.80 11.74
C ASP A 51 0.10 -21.17 11.08
N ILE A 52 0.14 -21.17 9.76
CA ILE A 52 -0.98 -21.57 8.92
C ILE A 52 -1.02 -23.09 8.96
N ASP A 53 -2.15 -23.62 9.41
CA ASP A 53 -2.47 -25.04 9.29
C ASP A 53 -2.14 -25.56 7.86
N PRO A 54 -1.47 -26.71 7.70
CA PRO A 54 -1.05 -27.20 6.38
C PRO A 54 -2.20 -27.37 5.38
N VAL A 55 -3.42 -27.69 5.85
CA VAL A 55 -4.61 -27.79 4.99
C VAL A 55 -5.01 -26.42 4.49
N LEU A 56 -5.03 -25.41 5.36
CA LEU A 56 -5.28 -24.03 4.96
C LEU A 56 -4.20 -23.51 4.01
N ARG A 57 -2.92 -23.78 4.28
CA ARG A 57 -1.81 -23.39 3.39
C ARG A 57 -2.00 -23.95 1.97
N THR A 58 -2.36 -25.22 1.87
CA THR A 58 -2.67 -25.87 0.59
C THR A 58 -3.85 -25.17 -0.13
N LYS A 59 -4.88 -24.77 0.61
CA LYS A 59 -6.02 -24.02 0.04
C LYS A 59 -5.61 -22.64 -0.46
N ILE A 60 -4.77 -21.93 0.30
CA ILE A 60 -4.23 -20.62 -0.06
C ILE A 60 -3.42 -20.73 -1.35
N ASP A 61 -2.48 -21.67 -1.41
CA ASP A 61 -1.63 -21.87 -2.60
C ASP A 61 -2.46 -22.22 -3.83
N ALA A 62 -3.44 -23.11 -3.69
CA ALA A 62 -4.36 -23.45 -4.77
C ALA A 62 -5.22 -22.26 -5.22
N ALA A 63 -5.68 -21.43 -4.28
CA ALA A 63 -6.45 -20.21 -4.58
C ALA A 63 -5.60 -19.17 -5.32
N ILE A 64 -4.34 -18.97 -4.91
CA ILE A 64 -3.38 -18.10 -5.60
C ILE A 64 -3.15 -18.58 -7.02
N VAL A 65 -2.87 -19.88 -7.23
CA VAL A 65 -2.62 -20.44 -8.57
C VAL A 65 -3.79 -20.16 -9.51
N ARG A 66 -5.02 -20.51 -9.10
CA ARG A 66 -6.22 -20.24 -9.93
C ARG A 66 -6.41 -18.75 -10.20
N GLY A 67 -6.21 -17.92 -9.19
CA GLY A 67 -6.37 -16.47 -9.33
C GLY A 67 -5.33 -15.83 -10.24
N VAL A 68 -4.07 -16.29 -10.19
CA VAL A 68 -2.99 -15.83 -11.07
C VAL A 68 -3.29 -16.18 -12.52
N GLU A 69 -3.72 -17.42 -12.81
CA GLU A 69 -4.09 -17.81 -14.17
C GLU A 69 -5.26 -16.96 -14.72
N HIS A 70 -6.28 -16.71 -13.88
CA HIS A 70 -7.37 -15.80 -14.26
C HIS A 70 -6.86 -14.39 -14.57
N LEU A 71 -5.96 -13.85 -13.74
CA LEU A 71 -5.41 -12.50 -13.91
C LEU A 71 -4.54 -12.37 -15.16
N ARG A 72 -3.76 -13.40 -15.53
CA ARG A 72 -3.02 -13.43 -16.79
C ARG A 72 -3.95 -13.26 -17.99
N GLY A 73 -5.09 -13.96 -17.99
CA GLY A 73 -6.13 -13.80 -19.01
C GLY A 73 -6.70 -12.38 -19.06
N LYS A 74 -6.95 -11.76 -17.89
CA LYS A 74 -7.42 -10.36 -17.80
C LYS A 74 -6.38 -9.36 -18.30
N LEU A 75 -5.10 -9.55 -17.97
CA LEU A 75 -4.02 -8.69 -18.46
C LEU A 75 -3.86 -8.82 -19.98
N GLN A 76 -3.85 -10.03 -20.51
CA GLN A 76 -3.80 -10.26 -21.96
C GLN A 76 -4.97 -9.55 -22.67
N ALA A 77 -6.21 -9.76 -22.21
CA ALA A 77 -7.37 -9.09 -22.78
C ALA A 77 -7.27 -7.56 -22.67
N LYS A 78 -6.79 -7.05 -21.53
CA LYS A 78 -6.62 -5.61 -21.34
C LYS A 78 -5.59 -5.02 -22.28
N LEU A 79 -4.45 -5.69 -22.49
CA LEU A 79 -3.41 -5.24 -23.42
C LEU A 79 -3.94 -5.18 -24.86
N GLU A 80 -4.76 -6.16 -25.28
CA GLU A 80 -5.40 -6.12 -26.60
C GLU A 80 -6.44 -5.01 -26.73
N GLU A 81 -7.20 -4.75 -25.67
CA GLU A 81 -8.18 -3.65 -25.60
C GLU A 81 -7.50 -2.28 -25.73
N VAL A 82 -6.32 -2.10 -25.13
CA VAL A 82 -5.67 -0.78 -24.97
C VAL A 82 -4.46 -0.55 -25.88
N LYS A 83 -4.15 -1.48 -26.79
CA LYS A 83 -2.99 -1.38 -27.69
C LYS A 83 -2.97 -0.07 -28.50
N ASP A 84 -4.13 0.32 -29.03
CA ASP A 84 -4.33 1.51 -29.84
C ASP A 84 -5.10 2.61 -29.08
N TRP A 85 -5.19 2.49 -27.74
CA TRP A 85 -5.96 3.44 -26.94
C TRP A 85 -5.26 4.79 -26.86
N HIS A 86 -6.04 5.84 -27.09
CA HIS A 86 -5.70 7.23 -26.85
C HIS A 86 -6.86 7.92 -26.13
N PRO A 87 -6.59 8.89 -25.23
CA PRO A 87 -7.63 9.65 -24.57
C PRO A 87 -8.45 10.41 -25.62
N SER A 88 -9.77 10.33 -25.53
CA SER A 88 -10.65 11.01 -26.50
C SER A 88 -10.60 12.53 -26.29
N PRO A 89 -10.45 13.35 -27.35
CA PRO A 89 -10.52 14.82 -27.26
C PRO A 89 -11.87 15.35 -26.74
N ALA A 90 -12.93 14.54 -26.83
CA ALA A 90 -14.29 14.92 -26.44
C ALA A 90 -14.55 14.81 -24.93
N VAL A 91 -13.58 14.31 -24.15
CA VAL A 91 -13.68 14.11 -22.71
C VAL A 91 -13.45 15.44 -21.99
N ARG A 92 -14.43 16.33 -22.15
CA ARG A 92 -14.49 17.61 -21.44
C ARG A 92 -14.92 17.35 -20.00
N GLY A 93 -13.95 17.30 -19.09
CA GLY A 93 -14.18 17.34 -17.65
C GLY A 93 -13.52 16.21 -16.87
N ALA A 94 -13.04 16.54 -15.66
CA ALA A 94 -12.37 15.64 -14.72
C ALA A 94 -13.11 14.33 -14.42
N ARG A 95 -14.43 14.25 -14.63
CA ARG A 95 -15.25 13.07 -14.33
C ARG A 95 -15.20 11.99 -15.43
N ALA A 96 -15.01 12.39 -16.68
CA ALA A 96 -15.05 11.46 -17.82
C ALA A 96 -13.66 10.82 -18.10
N ASN A 97 -12.56 11.44 -17.62
CA ASN A 97 -11.24 10.81 -17.58
C ASN A 97 -11.10 9.70 -16.52
N LEU A 98 -12.00 9.66 -15.52
CA LEU A 98 -11.95 8.64 -14.45
C LEU A 98 -12.57 7.29 -14.85
N GLU A 99 -13.28 7.22 -15.98
CA GLU A 99 -13.94 5.98 -16.43
C GLU A 99 -13.03 5.10 -17.29
N GLN A 100 -11.91 5.64 -17.77
CA GLN A 100 -10.95 4.93 -18.61
C GLN A 100 -9.55 5.09 -18.02
N HIS A 101 -9.24 4.35 -16.94
CA HIS A 101 -7.89 4.25 -16.35
C HIS A 101 -7.13 3.01 -16.90
N PRO A 102 -6.83 2.90 -18.22
CA PRO A 102 -6.15 1.73 -18.74
C PRO A 102 -4.74 1.61 -18.16
N VAL A 103 -4.08 2.74 -17.87
CA VAL A 103 -2.76 2.78 -17.25
C VAL A 103 -2.79 2.16 -15.86
N GLY A 104 -3.66 2.63 -14.97
CA GLY A 104 -3.80 2.07 -13.63
C GLY A 104 -4.17 0.60 -13.64
N HIS A 105 -5.05 0.17 -14.57
CA HIS A 105 -5.40 -1.24 -14.72
C HIS A 105 -4.19 -2.09 -15.15
N VAL A 106 -3.48 -1.71 -16.22
CA VAL A 106 -2.30 -2.46 -16.69
C VAL A 106 -1.23 -2.51 -15.60
N ALA A 107 -0.95 -1.38 -14.93
CA ALA A 107 0.01 -1.31 -13.84
C ALA A 107 -0.39 -2.19 -12.64
N LEU A 108 -1.66 -2.18 -12.22
CA LEU A 108 -2.14 -2.99 -11.10
C LEU A 108 -2.06 -4.49 -11.40
N TYR A 109 -2.41 -4.88 -12.62
CA TYR A 109 -2.36 -6.29 -13.02
C TYR A 109 -0.91 -6.77 -13.08
N ALA A 110 -0.02 -5.98 -13.70
CA ALA A 110 1.41 -6.27 -13.74
C ALA A 110 2.02 -6.35 -12.34
N LEU A 111 1.77 -5.35 -11.48
CA LEU A 111 2.21 -5.36 -10.07
C LEU A 111 1.78 -6.64 -9.36
N THR A 112 0.51 -7.02 -9.52
CA THR A 112 -0.05 -8.19 -8.82
C THR A 112 0.58 -9.49 -9.31
N LEU A 113 0.76 -9.65 -10.63
CA LEU A 113 1.45 -10.81 -11.18
C LEU A 113 2.91 -10.88 -10.71
N ILE A 114 3.62 -9.74 -10.69
CA ILE A 114 5.00 -9.67 -10.17
C ILE A 114 5.05 -10.10 -8.71
N LYS A 115 4.13 -9.59 -7.88
CA LYS A 115 4.03 -9.98 -6.46
C LYS A 115 3.60 -11.43 -6.26
N CYS A 116 3.01 -12.07 -7.27
CA CYS A 116 2.65 -13.49 -7.24
C CYS A 116 3.74 -14.41 -7.80
N GLY A 117 4.86 -13.88 -8.27
CA GLY A 117 6.03 -14.64 -8.72
C GLY A 117 6.28 -14.64 -10.23
N ASP A 118 5.42 -13.99 -11.03
CA ASP A 118 5.81 -13.61 -12.39
C ASP A 118 6.85 -12.48 -12.33
N GLY A 119 7.48 -12.13 -13.45
CA GLY A 119 8.49 -11.08 -13.45
C GLY A 119 9.14 -10.85 -14.81
N PRO A 120 10.26 -10.10 -14.85
CA PRO A 120 11.08 -9.95 -16.04
C PRO A 120 11.35 -11.30 -16.73
N GLY A 121 11.12 -11.37 -18.05
CA GLY A 121 11.20 -12.58 -18.85
C GLY A 121 9.87 -13.32 -19.02
N ASN A 122 8.83 -12.97 -18.26
CA ASN A 122 7.45 -13.39 -18.55
C ASN A 122 6.87 -12.46 -19.63
N GLU A 123 6.44 -13.02 -20.76
CA GLU A 123 5.97 -12.27 -21.92
C GLU A 123 4.87 -11.25 -21.59
N LEU A 124 3.88 -11.63 -20.76
CA LEU A 124 2.77 -10.73 -20.42
C LEU A 124 3.22 -9.57 -19.54
N VAL A 125 4.07 -9.83 -18.55
CA VAL A 125 4.62 -8.79 -17.67
C VAL A 125 5.52 -7.85 -18.46
N ASP A 126 6.39 -8.36 -19.32
CA ASP A 126 7.28 -7.54 -20.13
C ASP A 126 6.51 -6.69 -21.15
N ARG A 127 5.46 -7.24 -21.78
CA ARG A 127 4.56 -6.46 -22.65
C ARG A 127 3.85 -5.35 -21.89
N ALA A 128 3.36 -5.63 -20.67
CA ALA A 128 2.72 -4.62 -19.84
C ALA A 128 3.69 -3.50 -19.45
N MET A 129 4.90 -3.85 -18.99
CA MET A 129 5.91 -2.86 -18.63
C MET A 129 6.41 -2.06 -19.84
N ALA A 130 6.55 -2.67 -21.01
CA ALA A 130 6.88 -1.98 -22.24
C ALA A 130 5.78 -0.99 -22.66
N TRP A 131 4.51 -1.40 -22.59
CA TRP A 131 3.37 -0.55 -22.90
C TRP A 131 3.29 0.68 -21.98
N LEU A 132 3.56 0.50 -20.68
CA LEU A 132 3.66 1.59 -19.71
C LEU A 132 4.86 2.50 -19.99
N ARG A 133 6.03 1.91 -20.28
CA ARG A 133 7.27 2.65 -20.57
C ARG A 133 7.13 3.53 -21.81
N GLU A 134 6.50 3.04 -22.87
CA GLU A 134 6.26 3.83 -24.09
C GLU A 134 5.40 5.08 -23.82
N ARG A 135 4.46 4.99 -22.87
CA ARG A 135 3.47 6.03 -22.59
C ARG A 135 3.88 7.02 -21.51
N HIS A 136 4.81 6.66 -20.62
CA HIS A 136 5.21 7.53 -19.51
C HIS A 136 5.64 8.96 -19.87
N PRO A 137 6.22 9.26 -21.05
CA PRO A 137 6.56 10.64 -21.41
C PRO A 137 5.33 11.52 -21.66
N ARG A 138 4.18 10.91 -21.93
CA ARG A 138 2.92 11.57 -22.25
C ARG A 138 2.10 11.78 -20.99
N GLN A 139 2.32 12.92 -20.32
CA GLN A 139 1.72 13.16 -19.01
C GLN A 139 0.18 13.24 -19.02
N GLU A 140 -0.41 13.59 -20.16
CA GLU A 140 -1.85 13.56 -20.36
C GLU A 140 -2.45 12.15 -20.26
N LEU A 141 -1.62 11.09 -20.28
CA LEU A 141 -2.07 9.70 -20.15
C LEU A 141 -2.09 9.19 -18.70
N PHE A 142 -1.40 9.84 -17.75
CA PHE A 142 -1.35 9.42 -16.34
C PHE A 142 -1.98 10.47 -15.42
N MET A 143 -3.24 10.82 -15.66
CA MET A 143 -3.91 11.89 -14.92
C MET A 143 -4.43 11.46 -13.55
N GLY A 144 -4.52 10.16 -13.27
CA GLY A 144 -5.02 9.63 -12.00
C GLY A 144 -3.92 9.44 -10.96
N THR A 145 -4.20 9.76 -9.70
CA THR A 145 -3.27 9.45 -8.58
C THR A 145 -2.96 7.96 -8.51
N TYR A 146 -3.96 7.08 -8.72
CA TYR A 146 -3.75 5.64 -8.79
C TYR A 146 -2.85 5.24 -9.96
N ASP A 147 -3.01 5.88 -11.12
CA ASP A 147 -2.23 5.54 -12.33
C ASP A 147 -0.73 5.74 -12.07
N VAL A 148 -0.35 6.91 -11.56
CA VAL A 148 1.05 7.24 -11.25
C VAL A 148 1.57 6.37 -10.09
N SER A 149 0.79 6.24 -9.03
CA SER A 149 1.19 5.51 -7.82
C SER A 149 1.42 4.03 -8.08
N VAL A 150 0.46 3.36 -8.74
CA VAL A 150 0.54 1.91 -8.99
C VAL A 150 1.59 1.62 -10.06
N THR A 151 1.81 2.52 -11.02
CA THR A 151 2.94 2.40 -11.97
C THR A 151 4.28 2.43 -11.24
N LEU A 152 4.47 3.36 -10.28
CA LEU A 152 5.68 3.39 -9.45
C LEU A 152 5.87 2.11 -8.63
N MET A 153 4.79 1.60 -8.03
CA MET A 153 4.82 0.35 -7.28
C MET A 153 5.17 -0.84 -8.18
N ALA A 154 4.59 -0.92 -9.39
CA ALA A 154 4.88 -1.96 -10.37
C ALA A 154 6.35 -1.90 -10.82
N LEU A 155 6.85 -0.69 -11.10
CA LEU A 155 8.24 -0.46 -11.51
C LEU A 155 9.24 -0.84 -10.41
N GLN A 156 8.94 -0.49 -9.15
CA GLN A 156 9.75 -0.91 -8.01
C GLN A 156 9.77 -2.44 -7.87
N ALA A 157 8.60 -3.08 -7.91
CA ALA A 157 8.50 -4.54 -7.82
C ALA A 157 9.25 -5.23 -8.97
N TYR A 158 9.13 -4.70 -10.19
CA TYR A 158 9.83 -5.20 -11.38
C TYR A 158 11.35 -5.08 -11.20
N LEU A 159 11.87 -3.91 -10.82
CA LEU A 159 13.30 -3.66 -10.66
C LEU A 159 13.95 -4.47 -9.52
N HIS A 160 13.19 -4.77 -8.47
CA HIS A 160 13.66 -5.55 -7.32
C HIS A 160 13.50 -7.07 -7.53
N HIS A 161 12.79 -7.50 -8.57
CA HIS A 161 12.62 -8.91 -8.86
C HIS A 161 13.98 -9.58 -9.19
N PRO A 162 14.29 -10.80 -8.68
CA PRO A 162 15.58 -11.47 -8.93
C PRO A 162 15.94 -11.63 -10.41
N ALA A 163 14.94 -11.82 -11.28
CA ALA A 163 15.15 -11.90 -12.73
C ALA A 163 15.68 -10.58 -13.35
N SER A 164 15.50 -9.44 -12.69
CA SER A 164 16.05 -8.15 -13.15
C SER A 164 17.57 -8.07 -13.06
N LEU A 165 18.23 -8.99 -12.35
CA LEU A 165 19.71 -9.10 -12.34
C LEU A 165 20.29 -9.41 -13.72
N ARG A 166 19.49 -9.91 -14.66
CA ARG A 166 19.91 -10.23 -16.03
C ARG A 166 19.80 -9.03 -16.99
N ARG A 167 19.20 -7.92 -16.56
CA ARG A 167 19.00 -6.71 -17.36
C ARG A 167 20.29 -5.90 -17.43
N THR A 168 20.46 -5.14 -18.51
CA THR A 168 21.67 -4.33 -18.68
C THR A 168 21.66 -3.12 -17.75
N GLU A 169 22.84 -2.57 -17.45
CA GLU A 169 22.95 -1.34 -16.64
C GLU A 169 22.25 -0.16 -17.32
N GLU A 170 22.27 -0.09 -18.66
CA GLU A 170 21.57 0.93 -19.43
C GLU A 170 20.04 0.82 -19.28
N GLU A 171 19.50 -0.40 -19.42
CA GLU A 171 18.09 -0.68 -19.19
C GLU A 171 17.64 -0.31 -17.78
N ARG A 172 18.44 -0.70 -16.78
CA ARG A 172 18.18 -0.38 -15.38
C ARG A 172 18.20 1.14 -15.14
N ARG A 173 19.16 1.85 -15.74
CA ARG A 173 19.26 3.31 -15.65
C ARG A 173 18.04 4.01 -16.26
N ALA A 174 17.58 3.56 -17.43
CA ALA A 174 16.40 4.11 -18.08
C ALA A 174 15.14 3.92 -17.22
N ASP A 175 14.97 2.74 -16.62
CA ASP A 175 13.85 2.47 -15.71
C ASP A 175 13.93 3.29 -14.41
N LEU A 176 15.13 3.51 -13.85
CA LEU A 176 15.31 4.40 -12.70
C LEU A 176 15.03 5.87 -13.03
N GLU A 177 15.37 6.32 -14.24
CA GLU A 177 15.03 7.66 -14.71
C GLU A 177 13.51 7.82 -14.87
N TRP A 178 12.85 6.82 -15.43
CA TRP A 178 11.38 6.76 -15.48
C TRP A 178 10.77 6.83 -14.08
N ALA A 179 11.27 6.06 -13.12
CA ALA A 179 10.82 6.11 -11.74
C ALA A 179 10.99 7.50 -11.12
N ARG A 180 12.11 8.19 -11.37
CA ARG A 180 12.34 9.57 -10.89
C ARG A 180 11.32 10.56 -11.44
N LYS A 181 11.01 10.48 -12.74
CA LYS A 181 10.00 11.33 -13.38
C LYS A 181 8.62 11.11 -12.76
N MET A 182 8.23 9.86 -12.56
CA MET A 182 6.95 9.50 -11.94
C MET A 182 6.89 9.94 -10.47
N ALA A 183 7.97 9.77 -9.72
CA ALA A 183 8.06 10.18 -8.32
C ALA A 183 7.94 11.70 -8.17
N PHE A 184 8.62 12.46 -9.03
CA PHE A 184 8.54 13.91 -9.05
C PHE A 184 7.13 14.39 -9.42
N TRP A 185 6.51 13.75 -10.39
CA TRP A 185 5.11 14.02 -10.74
C TRP A 185 4.18 13.74 -9.56
N LEU A 186 4.27 12.56 -8.94
CA LEU A 186 3.42 12.21 -7.81
C LEU A 186 3.57 13.20 -6.64
N MET A 187 4.81 13.61 -6.34
CA MET A 187 5.11 14.66 -5.36
C MET A 187 4.46 15.99 -5.74
N SER A 188 4.53 16.38 -7.03
CA SER A 188 3.90 17.59 -7.57
C SER A 188 2.37 17.53 -7.60
N GLY A 189 1.78 16.33 -7.57
CA GLY A 189 0.34 16.15 -7.45
C GLY A 189 -0.19 16.35 -6.02
N SER A 190 0.69 16.47 -5.03
CA SER A 190 0.31 16.71 -3.63
C SER A 190 -0.39 18.05 -3.47
N ASN A 191 -1.56 18.01 -2.85
CA ASN A 191 -2.33 19.16 -2.46
C ASN A 191 -2.31 19.31 -0.94
N ASP A 192 -1.25 19.94 -0.40
CA ASP A 192 -1.04 20.15 1.04
C ASP A 192 -1.00 18.83 1.86
N GLY A 193 -0.19 17.87 1.41
CA GLY A 193 -0.01 16.57 2.09
C GLY A 193 -1.10 15.54 1.80
N GLY A 194 -2.06 15.85 0.92
CA GLY A 194 -3.10 14.91 0.48
C GLY A 194 -3.24 14.89 -1.05
N TRP A 195 -3.87 13.84 -1.57
CA TRP A 195 -4.13 13.68 -3.00
C TRP A 195 -5.62 13.50 -3.27
N ALA A 196 -6.06 13.99 -4.43
CA ALA A 196 -7.37 13.72 -4.99
C ALA A 196 -7.27 12.62 -6.07
N TYR A 197 -8.38 12.27 -6.71
CA TYR A 197 -8.38 11.33 -7.84
C TYR A 197 -7.53 11.79 -9.03
N VAL A 198 -7.26 13.08 -9.11
CA VAL A 198 -6.48 13.69 -10.18
C VAL A 198 -5.10 14.09 -9.66
N CYS A 199 -4.06 13.68 -10.37
CA CYS A 199 -2.67 14.00 -10.12
C CYS A 199 -2.14 14.84 -11.29
N PRO A 200 -2.29 16.18 -11.28
CA PRO A 200 -1.82 17.02 -12.37
C PRO A 200 -0.32 16.83 -12.60
N GLY A 201 0.06 16.70 -13.88
CA GLY A 201 1.46 16.67 -14.32
C GLY A 201 2.20 17.98 -14.07
N TYR A 202 3.50 17.97 -14.35
CA TYR A 202 4.37 19.13 -14.29
C TYR A 202 4.76 19.57 -15.71
N ILE A 203 4.87 20.87 -15.97
CA ILE A 203 5.47 21.37 -17.21
C ILE A 203 6.97 21.57 -16.96
N GLU A 204 7.83 20.97 -17.77
CA GLU A 204 9.26 21.33 -17.82
C GLU A 204 9.38 22.80 -18.22
N SER A 205 9.47 23.71 -17.24
CA SER A 205 10.08 25.01 -17.49
C SER A 205 11.58 24.76 -17.61
N GLY A 206 12.21 25.15 -18.72
CA GLY A 206 13.63 24.93 -19.02
C GLY A 206 14.65 25.61 -18.09
N GLY A 207 14.38 25.69 -16.80
CA GLY A 207 15.36 25.95 -15.74
C GLY A 207 15.77 24.64 -15.08
N GLU A 208 17.05 24.53 -14.73
CA GLU A 208 17.61 23.42 -13.97
C GLU A 208 16.93 23.33 -12.60
N TYR A 209 15.94 22.43 -12.48
CA TYR A 209 15.48 21.97 -11.17
C TYR A 209 16.42 20.87 -10.69
N PRO A 210 16.80 20.86 -9.40
CA PRO A 210 17.42 19.67 -8.82
C PRO A 210 16.35 18.59 -8.74
N MET A 211 16.26 17.77 -9.79
CA MET A 211 15.48 16.53 -9.78
C MET A 211 15.83 15.74 -8.52
N PRO A 212 14.87 15.07 -7.86
CA PRO A 212 15.14 14.15 -6.76
C PRO A 212 16.36 13.28 -7.08
N GLY A 213 17.47 13.59 -6.43
CA GLY A 213 18.74 12.94 -6.72
C GLY A 213 18.68 11.48 -6.25
N PRO A 214 19.45 10.57 -6.87
CA PRO A 214 19.73 9.32 -6.21
C PRO A 214 20.31 9.60 -4.83
N ARG A 215 19.76 8.97 -3.79
CA ARG A 215 20.55 8.72 -2.58
C ARG A 215 21.80 8.00 -3.05
N GLN A 216 22.97 8.60 -2.83
CA GLN A 216 24.22 7.91 -3.09
C GLN A 216 24.18 6.59 -2.31
N PRO A 217 24.48 5.44 -2.94
CA PRO A 217 24.61 4.19 -2.22
C PRO A 217 25.72 4.39 -1.20
N ARG A 218 25.34 4.50 0.06
CA ARG A 218 26.28 4.58 1.17
C ARG A 218 26.79 3.18 1.44
N SER A 219 28.08 3.04 1.70
CA SER A 219 28.60 1.82 2.31
C SER A 219 27.89 1.58 3.65
N ALA A 220 27.89 0.34 4.11
CA ALA A 220 27.51 -0.05 5.47
C ALA A 220 27.97 0.96 6.54
N GLU A 221 29.24 1.33 6.46
CA GLU A 221 29.92 2.22 7.39
C GLU A 221 29.48 3.68 7.24
N GLU A 222 29.34 4.17 6.01
CA GLU A 222 28.82 5.51 5.73
C GLU A 222 27.33 5.66 6.11
N GLY A 223 26.56 4.58 5.97
CA GLY A 223 25.18 4.48 6.43
C GLY A 223 25.09 4.57 7.95
N ARG A 224 25.92 3.80 8.66
CA ARG A 224 26.05 3.86 10.13
C ARG A 224 26.52 5.23 10.61
N GLU A 225 27.52 5.82 9.98
CA GLU A 225 28.01 7.16 10.31
C GLU A 225 26.96 8.23 10.05
N ALA A 226 26.26 8.17 8.92
CA ALA A 226 25.21 9.13 8.63
C ALA A 226 24.04 9.01 9.61
N ARG A 227 23.64 7.78 9.98
CA ARG A 227 22.63 7.55 11.04
C ARG A 227 23.13 8.02 12.40
N ALA A 228 24.42 7.86 12.72
CA ALA A 228 25.02 8.35 13.97
C ALA A 228 25.10 9.88 14.01
N ARG A 229 25.47 10.53 12.89
CA ARG A 229 25.45 11.99 12.70
C ARG A 229 24.01 12.51 12.79
N GLU A 230 23.05 11.81 12.20
CA GLU A 230 21.64 12.14 12.26
C GLU A 230 21.07 11.94 13.67
N ARG A 231 21.46 10.89 14.40
CA ARG A 231 21.15 10.68 15.82
C ARG A 231 21.80 11.75 16.72
N ARG A 232 23.00 12.24 16.39
CA ARG A 232 23.65 13.37 17.10
C ARG A 232 22.95 14.69 16.79
N ALA A 233 22.72 15.00 15.52
CA ALA A 233 21.95 16.17 15.09
C ALA A 233 20.51 16.14 15.62
N ARG A 234 19.90 14.96 15.77
CA ARG A 234 18.61 14.72 16.45
C ARG A 234 18.68 15.07 17.93
N ARG A 235 19.72 14.62 18.65
CA ARG A 235 19.95 14.98 20.06
C ARG A 235 20.25 16.48 20.26
N GLU A 236 20.87 17.13 19.28
CA GLU A 236 21.17 18.56 19.30
C GLU A 236 19.93 19.40 18.96
N ARG A 237 19.12 18.99 17.98
CA ARG A 237 17.83 19.63 17.66
C ARG A 237 16.79 19.46 18.76
N ASP A 238 16.77 18.32 19.45
CA ASP A 238 15.91 18.11 20.62
C ASP A 238 16.38 18.92 21.86
N ARG A 239 17.60 19.48 21.84
CA ARG A 239 18.19 20.31 22.92
C ARG A 239 18.22 21.82 22.61
N GLY A 240 18.10 22.23 21.35
CA GLY A 240 18.19 23.63 20.92
C GLY A 240 16.84 24.18 20.45
N GLY A 241 16.37 25.25 21.10
CA GLY A 241 15.19 25.99 20.68
C GLY A 241 15.36 26.64 19.30
N SER A 242 14.33 26.49 18.47
CA SER A 242 13.96 27.27 17.27
C SER A 242 15.00 28.26 16.74
N GLY A 243 15.85 27.79 15.82
CA GLY A 243 16.51 28.63 14.82
C GLY A 243 15.98 28.24 13.45
N GLU A 244 14.85 28.80 13.03
CA GLU A 244 14.27 28.60 11.71
C GLU A 244 15.12 29.31 10.65
N ALA A 245 16.02 28.57 10.00
CA ALA A 245 16.35 28.91 8.63
C ALA A 245 15.11 28.54 7.79
N GLU A 246 14.41 29.55 7.29
CA GLU A 246 13.28 29.42 6.39
C GLU A 246 13.77 28.87 5.04
N VAL A 247 13.93 27.55 4.97
CA VAL A 247 14.09 26.86 3.69
C VAL A 247 12.73 26.95 2.99
N PRO A 248 12.64 27.57 1.80
CA PRO A 248 11.37 27.75 1.13
C PRO A 248 10.69 26.40 0.93
N ASP A 249 9.37 26.40 1.11
CA ASP A 249 8.55 25.23 0.85
C ASP A 249 8.77 24.73 -0.60
N PRO A 250 9.06 23.45 -0.84
CA PRO A 250 9.08 22.89 -2.19
C PRO A 250 7.81 23.24 -3.01
N ALA A 251 6.65 23.38 -2.35
CA ALA A 251 5.39 23.82 -2.97
C ALA A 251 5.28 25.35 -3.18
N GLU A 252 6.12 26.19 -2.54
CA GLU A 252 6.22 27.62 -2.81
C GLU A 252 7.21 27.94 -3.96
N VAL A 253 8.17 27.05 -4.21
CA VAL A 253 9.13 27.18 -5.31
C VAL A 253 8.60 26.54 -6.60
N VAL A 254 7.82 25.45 -6.51
CA VAL A 254 7.14 24.83 -7.64
C VAL A 254 5.93 25.68 -8.04
N ARG A 255 6.08 26.50 -9.08
CA ARG A 255 4.92 27.06 -9.78
C ARG A 255 4.16 25.90 -10.43
N PHE A 256 3.10 25.44 -9.77
CA PHE A 256 2.09 24.59 -10.38
C PHE A 256 1.54 25.32 -11.61
N ARG A 257 2.02 24.98 -12.79
CA ARG A 257 1.25 25.19 -13.99
C ARG A 257 0.63 23.85 -14.29
N THR A 258 -0.64 23.71 -13.87
CA THR A 258 -1.61 23.00 -14.71
C THR A 258 -1.25 23.32 -16.16
N PRO A 259 -1.06 22.34 -17.06
CA PRO A 259 -0.96 22.64 -18.47
C PRO A 259 -2.07 23.65 -18.81
N PRO A 260 -1.75 24.90 -19.16
CA PRO A 260 -2.78 25.91 -19.43
C PRO A 260 -3.69 25.48 -20.59
N ASP A 261 -3.29 24.42 -21.29
CA ASP A 261 -3.85 23.94 -22.54
C ASP A 261 -4.51 22.55 -22.41
N LEU A 262 -4.93 22.11 -21.21
CA LEU A 262 -5.87 20.99 -21.06
C LEU A 262 -7.32 21.52 -20.92
N PRO A 263 -8.06 21.76 -22.02
CA PRO A 263 -9.44 22.23 -21.97
C PRO A 263 -10.31 21.33 -21.08
N GLY A 264 -10.94 21.92 -20.05
CA GLY A 264 -11.86 21.21 -19.14
C GLY A 264 -11.22 20.57 -17.91
N PHE A 265 -9.92 20.76 -17.68
CA PHE A 265 -9.25 20.36 -16.44
C PHE A 265 -9.45 21.41 -15.33
N HIS A 266 -9.95 20.97 -14.17
CA HIS A 266 -10.02 21.78 -12.95
C HIS A 266 -9.18 21.12 -11.87
N ALA A 267 -8.08 21.77 -11.47
CA ALA A 267 -7.31 21.32 -10.32
C ALA A 267 -8.20 21.33 -9.07
N PRO A 268 -8.06 20.35 -8.16
CA PRO A 268 -8.83 20.35 -6.92
C PRO A 268 -8.51 21.62 -6.11
N PRO A 269 -9.47 22.20 -5.38
CA PRO A 269 -9.22 23.35 -4.50
C PRO A 269 -8.07 23.05 -3.53
N ARG A 270 -7.28 24.06 -3.15
CA ARG A 270 -6.18 23.87 -2.18
C ARG A 270 -6.69 23.19 -0.91
N GLY A 271 -5.97 22.18 -0.42
CA GLY A 271 -6.37 21.39 0.75
C GLY A 271 -7.42 20.31 0.47
N PHE A 272 -7.93 20.16 -0.75
CA PHE A 272 -8.81 19.05 -1.13
C PHE A 272 -8.01 17.77 -1.43
N GLY A 273 -8.48 16.66 -0.88
CA GLY A 273 -7.92 15.32 -1.09
C GLY A 273 -8.65 14.32 -0.24
N ASP A 274 -8.51 13.03 -0.58
CA ASP A 274 -9.10 11.94 0.20
C ASP A 274 -8.05 10.89 0.57
N ARG A 275 -8.41 10.06 1.57
CA ARG A 275 -7.50 9.05 2.12
C ARG A 275 -7.26 7.86 1.20
N SER A 276 -8.20 7.53 0.31
CA SER A 276 -8.02 6.43 -0.62
C SER A 276 -6.95 6.74 -1.67
N ASN A 277 -6.91 7.98 -2.16
CA ASN A 277 -5.87 8.47 -3.05
C ASN A 277 -4.55 8.73 -2.31
N THR A 278 -4.60 9.37 -1.15
CA THR A 278 -3.39 9.73 -0.38
C THR A 278 -2.59 8.51 0.04
N GLN A 279 -3.24 7.42 0.47
CA GLN A 279 -2.49 6.21 0.82
C GLN A 279 -1.74 5.64 -0.39
N TYR A 280 -2.34 5.65 -1.58
CA TYR A 280 -1.68 5.12 -2.78
C TYR A 280 -0.55 6.04 -3.22
N ALA A 281 -0.73 7.35 -3.13
CA ALA A 281 0.35 8.30 -3.36
C ALA A 281 1.53 8.04 -2.41
N VAL A 282 1.26 7.87 -1.13
CA VAL A 282 2.28 7.53 -0.12
C VAL A 282 2.97 6.19 -0.42
N LEU A 283 2.22 5.16 -0.85
CA LEU A 283 2.79 3.88 -1.29
C LEU A 283 3.68 4.02 -2.53
N GLY A 284 3.29 4.85 -3.51
CA GLY A 284 4.09 5.17 -4.69
C GLY A 284 5.37 5.91 -4.35
N LEU A 285 5.31 6.87 -3.43
CA LEU A 285 6.48 7.60 -2.91
C LEU A 285 7.40 6.68 -2.09
N GLN A 286 6.84 5.73 -1.33
CA GLN A 286 7.61 4.70 -0.64
C GLN A 286 8.34 3.79 -1.65
N ALA A 287 7.64 3.36 -2.70
CA ALA A 287 8.22 2.57 -3.78
C ALA A 287 9.39 3.33 -4.47
N ALA A 288 9.22 4.62 -4.72
CA ALA A 288 10.28 5.48 -5.22
C ALA A 288 11.47 5.60 -4.24
N SER A 289 11.19 5.72 -2.94
CA SER A 289 12.22 5.78 -1.89
C SER A 289 13.07 4.51 -1.85
N ARG A 290 12.46 3.34 -2.06
CA ARG A 290 13.16 2.03 -2.20
C ARG A 290 14.07 1.96 -3.42
N LEU A 291 13.71 2.67 -4.49
CA LEU A 291 14.56 2.85 -5.67
C LEU A 291 15.66 3.90 -5.45
N GLY A 292 15.83 4.40 -4.22
CA GLY A 292 16.84 5.38 -3.85
C GLY A 292 16.47 6.82 -4.18
N ILE A 293 15.20 7.14 -4.44
CA ILE A 293 14.76 8.50 -4.74
C ILE A 293 14.47 9.24 -3.42
N ALA A 294 15.16 10.36 -3.18
CA ALA A 294 14.98 11.15 -1.96
C ALA A 294 13.86 12.20 -2.10
N PHE A 295 13.15 12.45 -1.00
CA PHE A 295 12.14 13.50 -0.90
C PHE A 295 12.47 14.46 0.24
N PRO A 296 12.05 15.74 0.19
CA PRO A 296 12.28 16.69 1.28
C PRO A 296 11.56 16.28 2.58
N ASP A 297 12.24 16.39 3.72
CA ASP A 297 11.67 15.97 5.02
C ASP A 297 10.36 16.70 5.39
N ARG A 298 10.29 18.02 5.14
CA ARG A 298 9.09 18.85 5.39
C ARG A 298 7.86 18.35 4.62
N PHE A 299 8.06 17.64 3.51
CA PHE A 299 6.97 17.06 2.73
C PHE A 299 6.25 15.96 3.52
N TRP A 300 7.02 15.09 4.19
CA TRP A 300 6.49 14.01 5.01
C TRP A 300 5.82 14.50 6.29
N ASP A 301 6.32 15.58 6.88
CA ASP A 301 5.66 16.24 8.02
C ASP A 301 4.22 16.65 7.67
N ARG A 302 3.97 17.19 6.48
CA ARG A 302 2.62 17.60 6.05
C ARG A 302 1.68 16.43 5.84
N ILE A 303 2.18 15.37 5.20
CA ILE A 303 1.42 14.13 4.98
C ILE A 303 0.98 13.56 6.34
N ALA A 304 1.92 13.46 7.28
CA ALA A 304 1.64 12.96 8.62
C ALA A 304 0.68 13.86 9.39
N LEU A 305 0.97 15.17 9.48
CA LEU A 305 0.10 16.16 10.15
C LEU A 305 -1.33 16.09 9.65
N ARG A 306 -1.51 16.10 8.33
CA ARG A 306 -2.82 16.05 7.71
C ARG A 306 -3.57 14.76 8.01
N CYS A 307 -2.87 13.62 8.04
CA CYS A 307 -3.49 12.36 8.42
C CYS A 307 -3.91 12.36 9.90
N LEU A 308 -3.04 12.86 10.79
CA LEU A 308 -3.31 13.01 12.22
C LEU A 308 -4.49 13.93 12.52
N ASP A 309 -4.55 15.10 11.86
CA ASP A 309 -5.61 16.10 12.08
C ASP A 309 -6.98 15.65 11.56
N SER A 310 -7.01 14.60 10.72
CA SER A 310 -8.24 14.01 10.15
C SER A 310 -8.72 12.74 10.86
N GLN A 311 -8.01 12.29 11.90
CA GLN A 311 -8.47 11.18 12.74
C GLN A 311 -9.70 11.63 13.53
N MET A 312 -10.66 10.73 13.74
CA MET A 312 -11.80 11.05 14.60
C MET A 312 -11.32 11.45 16.01
N GLY A 313 -11.96 12.43 16.63
CA GLY A 313 -11.87 12.64 18.07
C GLY A 313 -13.05 11.97 18.78
N ASP A 314 -12.87 11.61 20.05
CA ASP A 314 -13.94 11.16 20.97
C ASP A 314 -14.43 9.71 20.79
N GLY A 315 -13.61 8.82 20.23
CA GLY A 315 -13.86 7.38 20.24
C GLY A 315 -13.96 6.82 21.67
N GLU A 316 -14.79 5.78 21.83
CA GLU A 316 -14.93 5.05 23.10
C GLU A 316 -13.55 4.57 23.58
N GLU A 317 -13.28 4.69 24.87
CA GLU A 317 -12.08 4.11 25.47
C GLU A 317 -12.21 2.58 25.51
N VAL A 318 -11.21 1.89 24.97
CA VAL A 318 -11.14 0.43 24.95
C VAL A 318 -9.77 -0.03 25.42
N ASP A 319 -9.74 -1.22 26.04
CA ASP A 319 -8.50 -1.94 26.29
C ASP A 319 -7.97 -2.47 24.96
N LEU A 320 -6.99 -1.77 24.38
CA LEU A 320 -6.31 -2.27 23.19
C LEU A 320 -5.51 -3.51 23.55
N LEU A 321 -5.83 -4.62 22.88
CA LEU A 321 -5.07 -5.86 22.97
C LEU A 321 -4.00 -5.79 21.88
N PHE A 322 -2.79 -5.41 22.26
CA PHE A 322 -1.67 -5.34 21.32
C PHE A 322 -0.64 -6.44 21.61
N THR A 323 -0.05 -6.98 20.55
CA THR A 323 1.13 -7.85 20.65
C THR A 323 2.36 -7.04 20.24
N ARG A 324 3.03 -6.38 21.19
CA ARG A 324 4.28 -5.64 20.89
C ARG A 324 5.46 -6.57 20.74
N GLU A 325 5.43 -7.71 21.42
CA GLU A 325 6.57 -8.64 21.50
C GLU A 325 6.08 -10.08 21.66
N TRP A 326 5.74 -10.74 20.54
CA TRP A 326 5.93 -12.18 20.40
C TRP A 326 5.64 -13.09 21.61
N ARG A 327 4.36 -13.34 21.95
CA ARG A 327 4.01 -14.59 22.64
C ARG A 327 2.69 -15.13 22.10
N TYR A 328 2.72 -16.40 21.70
CA TYR A 328 1.54 -17.22 21.40
C TYR A 328 0.64 -17.46 22.62
N GLU A 329 1.07 -16.98 23.78
CA GLU A 329 0.23 -16.87 24.94
C GLU A 329 -0.19 -15.41 25.09
N LEU A 330 -1.50 -15.17 25.22
CA LEU A 330 -2.08 -13.98 25.85
C LEU A 330 -1.67 -13.89 27.35
N SER A 331 -0.45 -14.29 27.72
CA SER A 331 0.01 -14.51 29.09
C SER A 331 0.60 -13.27 29.75
N GLY A 332 0.19 -12.06 29.37
CA GLY A 332 0.66 -10.86 30.06
C GLY A 332 0.30 -9.54 29.40
N GLU A 333 -0.97 -9.18 29.51
CA GLU A 333 -1.48 -7.83 29.84
C GLU A 333 -0.61 -6.59 29.51
N GLU A 334 -0.23 -6.34 28.25
CA GLU A 334 -0.08 -4.95 27.80
C GLU A 334 -1.44 -4.46 27.30
N ARG A 335 -2.29 -4.06 28.26
CA ARG A 335 -3.53 -3.33 27.97
C ARG A 335 -3.19 -1.85 27.99
N SER A 336 -3.36 -1.17 26.86
CA SER A 336 -3.35 0.29 26.84
C SER A 336 -4.78 0.78 26.66
N ALA A 337 -5.24 1.61 27.60
CA ALA A 337 -6.47 2.36 27.43
C ALA A 337 -6.27 3.32 26.25
N ARG A 338 -7.04 3.09 25.19
CA ARG A 338 -6.96 3.85 23.93
C ARG A 338 -8.35 4.21 23.46
N HIS A 339 -8.44 5.35 22.78
CA HIS A 339 -9.69 5.74 22.16
C HIS A 339 -9.80 5.00 20.83
N ALA A 340 -10.93 4.33 20.58
CA ALA A 340 -11.22 3.70 19.31
C ALA A 340 -11.46 4.78 18.23
N ASN A 341 -10.40 5.47 17.80
CA ASN A 341 -10.45 6.53 16.80
C ASN A 341 -9.97 6.00 15.45
N GLY A 342 -10.90 5.81 14.52
CA GLY A 342 -10.60 5.48 13.14
C GLY A 342 -10.57 6.70 12.22
N TRP A 343 -10.56 6.41 10.92
CA TRP A 343 -10.59 7.39 9.84
C TRP A 343 -11.78 7.15 8.90
N GLY A 344 -12.42 8.21 8.39
CA GLY A 344 -13.64 8.12 7.55
C GLY A 344 -13.57 8.84 6.20
N TYR A 345 -14.48 8.60 5.26
CA TYR A 345 -14.39 9.32 3.97
C TYR A 345 -14.71 10.82 4.14
N GLY A 346 -13.71 11.68 3.96
CA GLY A 346 -13.89 13.13 3.99
C GLY A 346 -12.70 13.86 3.38
N ASN A 347 -12.92 15.09 2.93
CA ASN A 347 -11.81 16.02 2.69
C ASN A 347 -11.03 16.12 3.99
N PHE A 348 -9.70 16.08 3.95
CA PHE A 348 -8.83 16.26 5.13
C PHE A 348 -8.93 17.66 5.81
N GLY A 349 -10.07 18.34 5.72
CA GLY A 349 -10.40 19.45 6.60
C GLY A 349 -10.76 18.95 8.01
N PRO A 350 -11.06 19.86 8.96
CA PRO A 350 -11.52 19.48 10.29
C PRO A 350 -12.68 18.49 10.18
N PRO A 351 -12.74 17.46 11.04
CA PRO A 351 -13.69 16.37 10.91
C PRO A 351 -15.11 16.92 10.81
N VAL A 352 -15.68 16.85 9.61
CA VAL A 352 -17.11 17.07 9.46
C VAL A 352 -17.74 15.81 10.02
N ARG A 353 -18.49 15.93 11.12
CA ARG A 353 -19.18 14.82 11.81
C ARG A 353 -20.02 13.92 10.89
N SER A 354 -20.30 14.33 9.66
CA SER A 354 -21.06 13.55 8.66
C SER A 354 -20.25 12.52 7.87
N SER A 355 -18.92 12.53 7.97
CA SER A 355 -18.02 11.71 7.15
C SER A 355 -17.72 10.41 7.89
N GLY A 356 -18.54 9.38 7.67
CA GLY A 356 -18.50 8.14 8.45
C GLY A 356 -17.14 7.43 8.46
N VAL A 357 -16.75 6.89 9.62
CA VAL A 357 -15.49 6.15 9.82
C VAL A 357 -15.62 4.73 9.30
N SER A 358 -14.61 4.24 8.57
CA SER A 358 -14.64 2.90 8.00
C SER A 358 -13.33 2.13 8.20
N ALA A 359 -13.41 0.80 8.11
CA ALA A 359 -12.23 -0.06 8.26
C ALA A 359 -11.23 0.19 7.14
N SER A 360 -11.70 0.29 5.89
CA SER A 360 -10.90 0.63 4.72
C SER A 360 -10.13 1.94 4.85
N MET A 361 -10.74 2.95 5.44
CA MET A 361 -10.13 4.25 5.66
C MET A 361 -9.24 4.28 6.90
N THR A 362 -9.53 3.44 7.88
CA THR A 362 -8.70 3.28 9.07
C THR A 362 -7.37 2.59 8.73
N VAL A 363 -7.41 1.48 7.99
CA VAL A 363 -6.18 0.83 7.49
C VAL A 363 -5.38 1.74 6.54
N ALA A 364 -6.05 2.64 5.80
CA ALA A 364 -5.40 3.67 5.01
C ALA A 364 -4.62 4.68 5.87
N GLY A 365 -5.22 5.16 6.95
CA GLY A 365 -4.59 6.07 7.90
C GLY A 365 -3.37 5.44 8.56
N LEU A 366 -3.51 4.18 9.01
CA LEU A 366 -2.40 3.39 9.56
C LEU A 366 -1.24 3.27 8.57
N ALA A 367 -1.51 2.93 7.32
CA ALA A 367 -0.49 2.82 6.28
C ALA A 367 0.20 4.17 6.01
N ILE A 368 -0.56 5.27 5.89
CA ILE A 368 0.00 6.62 5.68
C ILE A 368 0.95 6.99 6.83
N LEU A 369 0.48 6.87 8.08
CA LEU A 369 1.25 7.27 9.24
C LEU A 369 2.50 6.42 9.42
N ARG A 370 2.39 5.10 9.22
CA ARG A 370 3.53 4.20 9.40
C ARG A 370 4.61 4.43 8.36
N VAL A 371 4.24 4.66 7.10
CA VAL A 371 5.21 5.02 6.04
C VAL A 371 5.83 6.39 6.32
N ALA A 372 5.03 7.39 6.70
CA ALA A 372 5.54 8.73 6.96
C ALA A 372 6.45 8.79 8.21
N GLN A 373 6.21 7.93 9.21
CA GLN A 373 6.90 7.94 10.50
C GLN A 373 8.43 8.00 10.39
N ASP A 374 9.00 7.29 9.42
CA ASP A 374 10.46 7.21 9.24
C ASP A 374 11.07 8.48 8.64
N HIS A 375 10.23 9.39 8.15
CA HIS A 375 10.63 10.62 7.47
C HIS A 375 10.24 11.91 8.22
N VAL A 376 9.40 11.83 9.26
CA VAL A 376 8.92 13.01 9.99
C VAL A 376 10.02 13.64 10.86
N THR A 377 10.29 14.93 10.66
CA THR A 377 11.34 15.68 11.36
C THR A 377 10.81 16.60 12.46
N GLN A 378 9.52 16.92 12.46
CA GLN A 378 8.92 17.74 13.51
C GLN A 378 8.60 16.92 14.76
N ALA A 379 9.20 17.29 15.89
CA ALA A 379 9.01 16.60 17.17
C ALA A 379 7.54 16.52 17.63
N PRO A 380 6.70 17.59 17.49
CA PRO A 380 5.28 17.50 17.84
C PRO A 380 4.52 16.46 17.00
N VAL A 381 4.81 16.38 15.71
CA VAL A 381 4.19 15.42 14.78
C VAL A 381 4.59 14.00 15.13
N ARG A 382 5.90 13.75 15.31
CA ARG A 382 6.42 12.43 15.71
C ARG A 382 5.78 11.89 16.98
N LYS A 383 5.54 12.75 17.97
CA LYS A 383 4.95 12.34 19.27
C LYS A 383 3.49 11.91 19.13
N ARG A 384 2.75 12.45 18.15
CA ARG A 384 1.33 12.13 17.92
C ARG A 384 1.14 10.80 17.15
N ILE A 385 2.10 10.41 16.31
CA ILE A 385 1.97 9.22 15.44
C ILE A 385 1.71 7.93 16.22
N PRO A 386 2.48 7.55 17.27
CA PRO A 386 2.24 6.29 17.97
C PRO A 386 0.85 6.20 18.60
N VAL A 387 0.36 7.31 19.17
CA VAL A 387 -0.98 7.39 19.76
C VAL A 387 -2.04 7.18 18.69
N ALA A 388 -1.93 7.89 17.56
CA ALA A 388 -2.86 7.76 16.46
C ALA A 388 -2.87 6.33 15.86
N LEU A 389 -1.71 5.68 15.75
CA LEU A 389 -1.61 4.29 15.31
C LEU A 389 -2.34 3.34 16.27
N GLU A 390 -2.09 3.46 17.58
CA GLU A 390 -2.75 2.65 18.61
C GLU A 390 -4.27 2.86 18.62
N ASP A 391 -4.73 4.11 18.53
CA ASP A 391 -6.15 4.44 18.43
C ASP A 391 -6.82 3.84 17.18
N GLY A 392 -6.12 3.85 16.04
CA GLY A 392 -6.59 3.22 14.81
C GLY A 392 -6.74 1.71 14.93
N TRP A 393 -5.79 1.05 15.59
CA TRP A 393 -5.88 -0.38 15.90
C TRP A 393 -6.99 -0.69 16.91
N ALA A 394 -7.21 0.19 17.89
CA ALA A 394 -8.32 0.09 18.84
C ALA A 394 -9.68 0.12 18.12
N TRP A 395 -9.82 1.01 17.13
CA TRP A 395 -11.00 1.04 16.26
C TRP A 395 -11.17 -0.27 15.47
N LEU A 396 -10.09 -0.79 14.87
CA LEU A 396 -10.15 -2.07 14.14
C LEU A 396 -10.48 -3.25 15.05
N GLN A 397 -9.93 -3.32 16.26
CA GLN A 397 -10.25 -4.35 17.25
C GLN A 397 -11.74 -4.34 17.61
N ARG A 398 -12.32 -3.17 17.86
CA ARG A 398 -13.74 -3.02 18.20
C ARG A 398 -14.66 -3.56 17.10
N HIS A 399 -14.23 -3.42 15.84
CA HIS A 399 -15.07 -3.62 14.66
C HIS A 399 -14.53 -4.71 13.73
N PHE A 400 -13.67 -5.58 14.25
CA PHE A 400 -12.94 -6.53 13.43
C PHE A 400 -13.89 -7.47 12.71
N THR A 401 -13.66 -7.64 11.42
CA THR A 401 -14.31 -8.64 10.58
C THR A 401 -13.48 -8.81 9.32
N VAL A 402 -13.67 -9.93 8.64
CA VAL A 402 -13.08 -10.21 7.32
C VAL A 402 -14.15 -10.30 6.22
N THR A 403 -15.44 -10.24 6.58
CA THR A 403 -16.56 -10.50 5.68
C THR A 403 -17.25 -9.25 5.15
N ALA A 404 -16.90 -8.09 5.68
CA ALA A 404 -17.44 -6.79 5.29
C ALA A 404 -16.39 -5.69 5.49
N ASN A 405 -16.68 -4.49 4.99
CA ASN A 405 -15.96 -3.27 5.36
C ASN A 405 -16.84 -2.48 6.36
N PRO A 406 -16.62 -2.62 7.68
CA PRO A 406 -17.35 -1.85 8.68
C PRO A 406 -17.31 -0.36 8.38
N CYS A 407 -18.47 0.29 8.44
CA CYS A 407 -18.60 1.73 8.28
C CYS A 407 -19.60 2.26 9.30
N TYR A 408 -19.25 3.33 10.01
CA TYR A 408 -20.12 4.00 10.96
C TYR A 408 -20.49 5.40 10.45
N ASN A 409 -21.79 5.71 10.40
CA ASN A 409 -22.26 7.07 10.16
C ASN A 409 -22.65 7.72 11.50
N GLN A 410 -22.00 8.82 11.90
CA GLN A 410 -22.26 9.47 13.20
C GLN A 410 -23.63 10.16 13.30
N ALA A 411 -24.41 10.22 12.21
CA ALA A 411 -25.73 10.85 12.23
C ALA A 411 -26.76 10.09 13.08
N GLU A 412 -26.51 8.82 13.41
CA GLU A 412 -27.44 7.98 14.18
C GLU A 412 -26.71 7.34 15.37
N ALA A 413 -27.14 7.67 16.59
CA ALA A 413 -26.73 7.03 17.82
C ALA A 413 -27.78 5.97 18.24
N PRO A 414 -27.39 4.81 18.80
CA PRO A 414 -26.03 4.41 19.19
C PRO A 414 -25.17 3.87 18.03
N ALA A 415 -23.85 3.98 18.21
CA ALA A 415 -22.84 3.74 17.19
C ALA A 415 -22.59 2.26 16.87
N VAL A 416 -23.52 1.62 16.16
CA VAL A 416 -23.30 0.28 15.60
C VAL A 416 -22.77 0.44 14.17
N PRO A 417 -21.60 -0.12 13.82
CA PRO A 417 -21.16 -0.14 12.43
C PRO A 417 -22.20 -0.82 11.55
N VAL A 418 -22.52 -0.21 10.42
CA VAL A 418 -23.34 -0.85 9.40
C VAL A 418 -22.48 -1.93 8.76
N LEU A 419 -22.74 -3.18 9.14
CA LEU A 419 -22.23 -4.36 8.45
C LEU A 419 -23.21 -4.69 7.33
N ASP A 420 -22.80 -4.45 6.10
CA ASP A 420 -23.55 -4.89 4.92
C ASP A 420 -22.72 -5.93 4.16
N PRO A 421 -22.98 -7.23 4.39
CA PRO A 421 -22.28 -8.35 3.75
C PRO A 421 -22.84 -8.64 2.34
N SER A 422 -23.68 -7.76 1.78
CA SER A 422 -24.24 -7.99 0.46
C SER A 422 -23.17 -8.07 -0.62
N PRO A 423 -23.42 -8.79 -1.73
CA PRO A 423 -22.50 -8.82 -2.86
C PRO A 423 -22.10 -7.43 -3.39
N ALA A 424 -22.93 -6.40 -3.17
CA ALA A 424 -22.66 -5.02 -3.57
C ALA A 424 -21.47 -4.39 -2.80
N ASN A 425 -21.19 -4.84 -1.57
CA ASN A 425 -20.07 -4.35 -0.75
C ASN A 425 -18.82 -5.21 -0.79
N ARG A 426 -18.86 -6.35 -1.49
CA ARG A 426 -17.67 -7.19 -1.73
C ARG A 426 -16.46 -6.39 -2.29
N PRO A 427 -16.63 -5.40 -3.19
CA PRO A 427 -15.53 -4.54 -3.64
C PRO A 427 -14.81 -3.83 -2.48
N LEU A 428 -15.58 -3.20 -1.58
CA LEU A 428 -15.06 -2.46 -0.43
C LEU A 428 -14.40 -3.41 0.58
N THR A 429 -14.91 -4.63 0.70
CA THR A 429 -14.34 -5.67 1.56
C THR A 429 -12.98 -6.12 1.07
N LEU A 430 -12.81 -6.42 -0.22
CA LEU A 430 -11.52 -6.79 -0.81
C LEU A 430 -10.50 -5.65 -0.70
N TYR A 431 -10.95 -4.42 -0.92
CA TYR A 431 -10.12 -3.23 -0.71
C TYR A 431 -9.66 -3.08 0.74
N TYR A 432 -10.58 -3.26 1.70
CA TYR A 432 -10.27 -3.25 3.12
C TYR A 432 -9.31 -4.37 3.50
N LEU A 433 -9.56 -5.62 3.09
CA LEU A 433 -8.68 -6.75 3.39
C LEU A 433 -7.26 -6.49 2.90
N TYR A 434 -7.07 -6.05 1.65
CA TYR A 434 -5.73 -5.70 1.18
C TYR A 434 -5.12 -4.53 1.97
N GLY A 435 -5.92 -3.55 2.40
CA GLY A 435 -5.45 -2.51 3.32
C GLY A 435 -5.05 -3.04 4.70
N LEU A 436 -5.79 -4.01 5.24
CA LEU A 436 -5.52 -4.69 6.50
C LEU A 436 -4.20 -5.47 6.43
N GLU A 437 -3.93 -6.15 5.30
CA GLU A 437 -2.64 -6.78 5.05
C GLU A 437 -1.50 -5.77 5.09
N ARG A 438 -1.63 -4.64 4.39
CA ARG A 438 -0.62 -3.57 4.43
C ARG A 438 -0.40 -3.04 5.83
N ALA A 439 -1.48 -2.71 6.54
CA ALA A 439 -1.40 -2.16 7.88
C ALA A 439 -0.77 -3.17 8.86
N GLY A 440 -1.21 -4.43 8.83
CA GLY A 440 -0.65 -5.50 9.65
C GLY A 440 0.84 -5.70 9.40
N VAL A 441 1.27 -5.70 8.14
CA VAL A 441 2.69 -5.84 7.81
C VAL A 441 3.50 -4.60 8.20
N PHE A 442 3.05 -3.39 7.84
CA PHE A 442 3.82 -2.17 8.11
C PHE A 442 3.95 -1.88 9.61
N CYS A 443 2.88 -2.12 10.36
CA CYS A 443 2.85 -1.91 11.80
C CYS A 443 3.32 -3.11 12.60
N GLN A 444 3.71 -4.22 11.94
CA GLN A 444 4.10 -5.47 12.60
C GLN A 444 3.02 -5.95 13.60
N VAL A 445 1.76 -5.94 13.16
CA VAL A 445 0.60 -6.42 13.92
C VAL A 445 0.15 -7.73 13.35
N ARG A 446 0.17 -8.78 14.18
CA ARG A 446 -0.35 -10.10 13.81
C ARG A 446 -1.80 -10.31 14.24
N HIS A 447 -2.15 -9.87 15.45
CA HIS A 447 -3.48 -10.06 15.99
C HIS A 447 -4.20 -8.73 16.20
N VAL A 448 -5.50 -8.72 15.95
CA VAL A 448 -6.37 -7.57 16.17
C VAL A 448 -7.49 -8.01 17.11
N GLY A 449 -7.47 -7.60 18.38
CA GLY A 449 -8.51 -8.01 19.33
C GLY A 449 -8.64 -9.52 19.56
N GLY A 450 -7.54 -10.27 19.43
CA GLY A 450 -7.52 -11.74 19.51
C GLY A 450 -7.74 -12.46 18.17
N HIS A 451 -8.02 -11.73 17.09
CA HIS A 451 -8.19 -12.28 15.75
C HIS A 451 -6.87 -12.34 14.99
N ASP A 452 -6.50 -13.49 14.41
CA ASP A 452 -5.39 -13.56 13.45
C ASP A 452 -5.92 -13.11 12.08
N TRP A 453 -5.67 -11.83 11.77
CA TRP A 453 -6.31 -11.19 10.62
C TRP A 453 -5.96 -11.85 9.30
N TYR A 454 -4.77 -12.45 9.20
CA TYR A 454 -4.33 -13.10 7.97
C TYR A 454 -4.99 -14.46 7.83
N VAL A 455 -4.97 -15.28 8.89
CA VAL A 455 -5.59 -16.62 8.86
C VAL A 455 -7.08 -16.50 8.57
N GLU A 456 -7.80 -15.67 9.31
CA GLU A 456 -9.25 -15.48 9.13
C GLU A 456 -9.58 -14.90 7.73
N GLY A 457 -8.80 -13.92 7.26
CA GLY A 457 -8.99 -13.33 5.94
C GLY A 457 -8.68 -14.32 4.82
N ALA A 458 -7.65 -15.16 4.98
CA ALA A 458 -7.27 -16.15 3.99
C ALA A 458 -8.28 -17.28 3.90
N GLU A 459 -8.82 -17.75 5.03
CA GLU A 459 -9.95 -18.69 5.06
C GLU A 459 -11.16 -18.11 4.33
N HIS A 460 -11.54 -16.87 4.66
CA HIS A 460 -12.65 -16.19 4.02
C HIS A 460 -12.47 -16.09 2.50
N LEU A 461 -11.29 -15.71 2.02
CA LEU A 461 -10.99 -15.63 0.59
C LEU A 461 -10.97 -17.00 -0.08
N CYS A 462 -10.42 -18.03 0.55
CA CYS A 462 -10.44 -19.39 0.01
C CYS A 462 -11.86 -19.92 -0.18
N VAL A 463 -12.77 -19.60 0.75
CA VAL A 463 -14.18 -20.02 0.68
C VAL A 463 -14.98 -19.21 -0.35
N SER A 464 -14.67 -17.91 -0.50
CA SER A 464 -15.43 -16.99 -1.35
C SER A 464 -14.95 -16.89 -2.80
N GLN A 465 -13.83 -17.54 -3.15
CA GLN A 465 -13.31 -17.57 -4.52
C GLN A 465 -14.28 -18.30 -5.46
N LEU A 466 -14.52 -17.71 -6.63
CA LEU A 466 -15.34 -18.29 -7.68
C LEU A 466 -14.59 -19.42 -8.40
N ALA A 467 -15.34 -20.27 -9.10
CA ALA A 467 -14.80 -21.41 -9.83
C ALA A 467 -13.79 -21.01 -10.93
N ASP A 468 -13.92 -19.80 -11.48
CA ASP A 468 -13.00 -19.26 -12.49
C ASP A 468 -11.69 -18.69 -11.90
N GLY A 469 -11.51 -18.78 -10.57
CA GLY A 469 -10.35 -18.27 -9.85
C GLY A 469 -10.47 -16.80 -9.39
N SER A 470 -11.53 -16.09 -9.79
CA SER A 470 -11.74 -14.70 -9.39
C SER A 470 -12.53 -14.57 -8.09
N TRP A 471 -12.51 -13.39 -7.46
CA TRP A 471 -13.48 -13.04 -6.40
C TRP A 471 -14.61 -12.15 -6.92
N MET A 472 -14.35 -11.44 -8.03
CA MET A 472 -15.25 -10.49 -8.65
C MET A 472 -14.95 -10.36 -10.15
N ALA A 473 -15.96 -9.95 -10.94
CA ALA A 473 -15.81 -9.75 -12.38
C ALA A 473 -14.79 -8.65 -12.76
N ARG A 474 -14.72 -7.59 -11.94
CA ARG A 474 -13.75 -6.49 -12.08
C ARG A 474 -12.40 -6.92 -11.54
N ALA A 475 -11.38 -6.83 -12.39
CA ALA A 475 -10.06 -7.40 -12.09
C ALA A 475 -9.31 -6.60 -11.02
N GLU A 476 -9.62 -5.32 -10.80
CA GLU A 476 -9.03 -4.52 -9.72
C GLU A 476 -9.25 -5.16 -8.33
N TYR A 477 -10.48 -5.63 -8.04
CA TYR A 477 -10.79 -6.26 -6.76
C TYR A 477 -10.24 -7.69 -6.67
N HIS A 478 -10.16 -8.38 -7.81
CA HIS A 478 -9.45 -9.66 -7.91
C HIS A 478 -7.97 -9.50 -7.52
N CYS A 479 -7.32 -8.44 -7.99
CA CYS A 479 -5.93 -8.14 -7.61
C CYS A 479 -5.77 -7.96 -6.10
N MET A 480 -6.72 -7.26 -5.45
CA MET A 480 -6.66 -7.04 -4.00
C MET A 480 -6.73 -8.35 -3.21
N GLY A 481 -7.57 -9.31 -3.64
CA GLY A 481 -7.63 -10.65 -3.04
C GLY A 481 -6.31 -11.43 -3.18
N LEU A 482 -5.69 -11.38 -4.37
CA LEU A 482 -4.39 -11.99 -4.61
C LEU A 482 -3.28 -11.36 -3.75
N LEU A 483 -3.23 -10.02 -3.73
CA LEU A 483 -2.23 -9.27 -2.96
C LEU A 483 -2.36 -9.55 -1.45
N PHE A 484 -3.59 -9.71 -0.94
CA PHE A 484 -3.84 -10.17 0.42
C PHE A 484 -3.28 -11.57 0.66
N LEU A 485 -3.70 -12.57 -0.15
CA LEU A 485 -3.29 -13.97 0.05
C LEU A 485 -1.78 -14.13 -0.05
N LYS A 486 -1.12 -13.42 -0.97
CA LYS A 486 0.34 -13.42 -1.08
C LYS A 486 1.06 -12.63 0.00
N ARG A 487 0.34 -11.81 0.76
CA ARG A 487 0.91 -10.82 1.67
C ARG A 487 1.97 -9.98 0.97
N ALA A 488 1.54 -9.33 -0.12
CA ALA A 488 2.41 -8.65 -1.07
C ALA A 488 3.28 -7.53 -0.44
N SER A 489 2.93 -7.11 0.78
CA SER A 489 3.66 -6.14 1.57
C SER A 489 4.83 -6.76 2.35
N HIS A 490 4.99 -8.07 2.48
CA HIS A 490 6.13 -8.62 3.26
C HIS A 490 7.51 -8.28 2.70
N GLY A 491 7.66 -8.23 1.37
CA GLY A 491 8.92 -7.80 0.72
C GLY A 491 9.25 -6.31 0.89
N VAL A 492 8.43 -5.56 1.65
CA VAL A 492 8.65 -4.16 2.07
C VAL A 492 9.50 -4.11 3.33
N VAL A 493 9.40 -5.12 4.20
CA VAL A 493 10.07 -5.16 5.52
C VAL A 493 11.52 -5.64 5.39
N GLN A 494 11.80 -6.56 4.45
CA GLN A 494 13.17 -7.01 4.16
C GLN A 494 14.14 -5.85 3.84
N GLU A 495 13.69 -4.72 3.30
CA GLU A 495 14.57 -3.58 3.00
C GLU A 495 14.73 -2.57 4.15
N TYR A 496 13.90 -2.66 5.20
CA TYR A 496 14.12 -1.91 6.44
C TYR A 496 15.23 -2.56 7.29
N GLU A 497 15.32 -3.89 7.29
CA GLU A 497 16.32 -4.67 8.04
C GLU A 497 17.61 -4.94 7.26
N ILE A 498 17.60 -5.02 5.92
CA ILE A 498 18.86 -5.04 5.13
C ILE A 498 19.65 -3.72 5.29
N GLY A 499 19.00 -2.64 5.75
CA GLY A 499 19.66 -1.41 6.18
C GLY A 499 20.37 -1.50 7.53
N GLU A 500 20.06 -2.51 8.35
CA GLU A 500 20.71 -2.83 9.63
C GLU A 500 21.73 -4.00 9.49
N MET A 501 21.61 -4.85 8.47
CA MET A 501 22.48 -6.03 8.25
C MET A 501 23.65 -5.87 7.26
N ARG A 502 24.21 -4.67 7.07
CA ARG A 502 25.55 -4.53 6.46
C ARG A 502 26.38 -3.51 7.18
#